data_AF-A0A7L4R8S3-F1
#
_entry.id   AF-A0A7L4R8S3-F1
#
_cell.length_a   1.000
_cell.length_b   1.000
_cell.length_c   1.000
_cell.angle_alpha   90.00
_cell.angle_beta   90.00
_cell.angle_gamma   90.00
#
_symmetry.space_group_name_H-M   'P 1'
#
loop_
_entity.id
_entity.type
_entity.pdbx_description
1 polymer ?
#
loop_
_entity_poly.entity_id
_entity_poly.type
_entity_poly.pdbx_seq_one_letter_code
_entity_poly.pdbx_strand_id
1 'polypeptide(L)'
;MNIVSYIQKINTIGKYLLVAVLALNILSLSFAQSAIGSALKDLCLASQTFLGGAIMIMILLAGATYALGQVLGAETRARATVWATAMMTGALMGALIYLLTPLLIKALLGPSATFLPAATGSADPCAF
;
A
#
# COMPACT_ATOMS: atom_id res chain seq x y z
N MET A 1 1.18 13.85 -26.93
CA MET A 1 -0.27 13.93 -27.18
C MET A 1 -0.89 14.79 -26.08
N ASN A 2 -1.42 15.97 -26.41
CA ASN A 2 -1.86 16.97 -25.43
C ASN A 2 -3.25 16.64 -24.87
N ILE A 3 -3.34 16.49 -23.55
CA ILE A 3 -4.59 16.27 -22.78
C ILE A 3 -5.65 17.34 -23.10
N VAL A 4 -5.21 18.55 -23.43
CA VAL A 4 -6.07 19.70 -23.80
C VAL A 4 -6.93 19.41 -25.03
N SER A 5 -6.41 18.64 -26.01
CA SER A 5 -7.16 18.29 -27.22
C SER A 5 -8.25 17.23 -26.97
N TYR A 6 -8.07 16.37 -25.96
CA TYR A 6 -9.08 15.37 -25.57
C TYR A 6 -10.25 16.00 -24.82
N ILE A 7 -9.98 17.02 -23.99
CA ILE A 7 -11.00 17.73 -23.21
C ILE A 7 -11.99 18.47 -24.12
N GLN A 8 -11.55 18.98 -25.27
CA GLN A 8 -12.43 19.69 -26.19
C GLN A 8 -13.45 18.78 -26.90
N LYS A 9 -13.12 17.50 -27.12
CA LYS A 9 -13.98 16.53 -27.83
C LYS A 9 -15.08 15.92 -26.95
N ILE A 10 -15.04 16.17 -25.64
CA ILE A 10 -16.00 15.68 -24.66
C ILE A 10 -17.27 16.55 -24.65
N ASN A 11 -18.42 15.92 -24.47
CA ASN A 11 -19.72 16.58 -24.37
C ASN A 11 -19.76 17.58 -23.20
N THR A 12 -20.55 18.65 -23.31
CA THR A 12 -20.59 19.77 -22.34
C THR A 12 -20.83 19.28 -20.90
N ILE A 13 -21.65 18.23 -20.73
CA ILE A 13 -21.91 17.58 -19.43
C ILE A 13 -20.64 16.89 -18.87
N GLY A 14 -19.86 16.22 -19.72
CA GLY A 14 -18.63 15.54 -19.32
C GLY A 14 -17.52 16.51 -18.88
N LYS A 15 -17.49 17.74 -19.43
CA LYS A 15 -16.56 18.79 -19.00
C LYS A 15 -16.82 19.21 -17.56
N TYR A 16 -18.09 19.41 -17.19
CA TYR A 16 -18.46 19.75 -15.81
C TYR A 16 -18.17 18.61 -14.83
N LEU A 17 -18.39 17.35 -15.24
CA LEU A 17 -18.11 16.19 -14.40
C LEU A 17 -16.60 16.03 -14.15
N LEU A 18 -15.78 16.24 -15.18
CA LEU A 18 -14.31 16.17 -15.06
C LEU A 18 -13.77 17.29 -14.15
N VAL A 19 -14.25 18.53 -14.34
CA VAL A 19 -13.87 19.66 -13.48
C VAL A 19 -14.35 19.44 -12.04
N ALA A 20 -15.55 18.88 -11.84
CA ALA A 20 -16.07 18.58 -10.50
C ALA A 20 -15.21 17.54 -9.78
N VAL A 21 -14.81 16.44 -10.43
CA VAL A 21 -13.92 15.43 -9.84
C VAL A 21 -12.56 16.03 -9.50
N LEU A 22 -12.00 16.85 -10.38
CA LEU A 22 -10.69 17.46 -10.17
C LEU A 22 -10.73 18.49 -9.03
N ALA A 23 -11.80 19.29 -8.96
CA ALA A 23 -12.06 20.22 -7.87
C ALA A 23 -12.26 19.50 -6.53
N LEU A 24 -12.97 18.37 -6.52
CA LEU A 24 -13.16 17.54 -5.31
C LEU A 24 -11.83 17.05 -4.75
N ASN A 25 -10.93 16.58 -5.61
CA ASN A 25 -9.59 16.14 -5.22
C ASN A 25 -8.74 17.30 -4.66
N ILE A 26 -8.82 18.49 -5.25
CA ILE A 26 -8.09 19.68 -4.78
C ILE A 26 -8.66 20.22 -3.47
N LEU A 27 -9.98 20.22 -3.29
CA LEU A 27 -10.65 20.61 -2.05
C LEU A 27 -10.24 19.70 -0.88
N SER A 28 -10.11 18.39 -1.13
CA SER A 28 -9.58 17.44 -0.13
C SER A 28 -8.14 17.75 0.26
N LEU A 29 -7.31 18.19 -0.69
CA LEU A 29 -5.91 18.57 -0.43
C LEU A 29 -5.80 19.84 0.43
N SER A 30 -6.66 20.84 0.22
CA SER A 30 -6.65 22.09 0.99
C SER A 30 -7.07 21.91 2.46
N PHE A 31 -8.00 20.99 2.74
CA PHE A 31 -8.44 20.68 4.11
C PHE A 31 -7.45 19.83 4.89
N ALA A 32 -6.51 19.16 4.21
CA ALA A 32 -5.52 18.29 4.84
C ALA A 32 -4.39 19.07 5.53
N GLN A 33 -4.17 20.35 5.20
CA GLN A 33 -2.92 21.07 5.49
C GLN A 33 -2.51 21.14 6.98
N SER A 34 -3.46 21.09 7.92
CA SER A 34 -3.19 21.16 9.36
C SER A 34 -3.05 19.81 10.06
N ALA A 35 -3.37 18.70 9.38
CA ALA A 35 -3.46 17.37 9.98
C ALA A 35 -2.67 16.28 9.23
N ILE A 36 -1.97 16.63 8.15
CA ILE A 36 -1.17 15.70 7.32
C ILE A 36 -0.23 14.85 8.17
N GLY A 37 0.52 15.45 9.11
CA GLY A 37 1.46 14.68 9.94
C GLY A 37 0.79 13.58 10.77
N SER A 38 -0.32 13.90 11.45
CA SER A 38 -1.07 12.91 12.23
C SER A 38 -1.73 11.86 11.33
N ALA A 39 -2.32 12.29 10.22
CA ALA A 39 -2.96 11.38 9.27
C ALA A 39 -1.95 10.43 8.62
N LEU A 40 -0.72 10.88 8.32
CA LEU A 40 0.35 10.03 7.79
C LEU A 40 0.85 9.04 8.83
N LYS A 41 0.91 9.42 10.11
CA LYS A 41 1.27 8.51 11.20
C LYS A 41 0.24 7.38 11.36
N ASP A 42 -1.04 7.74 11.37
CA ASP A 42 -2.14 6.76 11.46
C ASP A 42 -2.20 5.89 10.21
N LEU A 43 -1.95 6.46 9.02
CA LEU A 43 -1.86 5.70 7.77
C LEU A 43 -0.67 4.73 7.77
N CYS A 44 0.49 5.15 8.31
CA CYS A 44 1.67 4.30 8.44
C CYS A 44 1.40 3.11 9.37
N LEU A 45 0.80 3.37 10.54
CA LEU A 45 0.43 2.31 11.48
C LEU A 45 -0.64 1.36 10.91
N ALA A 46 -1.66 1.91 10.25
CA ALA A 46 -2.70 1.11 9.59
C ALA A 46 -2.11 0.23 8.48
N SER A 47 -1.25 0.81 7.62
CA SER A 47 -0.57 0.07 6.56
C SER A 47 0.36 -1.01 7.12
N GLN A 48 1.10 -0.72 8.18
CA GLN A 48 2.05 -1.65 8.79
C GLN A 48 1.32 -2.83 9.44
N THR A 49 0.21 -2.56 10.13
CA THR A 49 -0.62 -3.59 10.78
C THR A 49 -1.28 -4.49 9.73
N PHE A 50 -1.82 -3.90 8.66
CA PHE A 50 -2.45 -4.66 7.59
C PHE A 50 -1.44 -5.51 6.81
N LEU A 51 -0.30 -4.94 6.40
CA LEU A 51 0.75 -5.70 5.70
C LEU A 51 1.32 -6.80 6.59
N GLY A 52 1.63 -6.50 7.85
CA GLY A 52 2.18 -7.49 8.79
C GLY A 52 1.22 -8.67 8.99
N GLY A 53 -0.07 -8.39 9.20
CA GLY A 53 -1.09 -9.43 9.31
C GLY A 53 -1.24 -10.25 8.03
N ALA A 54 -1.25 -9.60 6.86
CA ALA A 54 -1.36 -10.28 5.58
C ALA A 54 -0.18 -11.21 5.29
N ILE A 55 1.06 -10.80 5.59
CA ILE A 55 2.26 -11.64 5.40
C ILE A 55 2.16 -12.91 6.24
N MET A 56 1.80 -12.78 7.52
CA MET A 56 1.66 -13.94 8.41
C MET A 56 0.60 -14.92 7.91
N ILE A 57 -0.55 -14.42 7.50
CA ILE A 57 -1.64 -15.23 6.96
C ILE A 57 -1.21 -15.93 5.67
N MET A 58 -0.54 -15.22 4.75
CA MET A 58 -0.06 -15.79 3.48
C MET A 58 0.96 -16.91 3.68
N ILE A 59 1.87 -16.79 4.65
CA ILE A 59 2.84 -17.85 4.98
C ILE A 59 2.12 -19.09 5.53
N LEU A 60 1.15 -18.91 6.42
CA LEU A 60 0.36 -20.02 6.98
C LEU A 60 -0.45 -20.73 5.89
N LEU A 61 -1.10 -19.98 5.01
CA LEU A 61 -1.83 -20.52 3.87
C LEU A 61 -0.91 -21.24 2.88
N ALA A 62 0.30 -20.73 2.62
CA ALA A 62 1.29 -21.42 1.79
C ALA A 62 1.68 -22.79 2.38
N GLY A 63 1.94 -22.85 3.69
CA GLY A 63 2.24 -24.09 4.39
C GLY A 63 1.07 -25.08 4.39
N ALA A 64 -0.14 -24.59 4.69
CA ALA A 64 -1.35 -25.40 4.71
C ALA A 64 -1.70 -25.94 3.31
N THR A 65 -1.63 -25.11 2.28
CA THR A 65 -1.90 -25.54 0.89
C THR A 65 -0.86 -26.53 0.37
N TYR A 66 0.41 -26.37 0.75
CA TYR A 66 1.44 -27.38 0.43
C TYR A 66 1.15 -28.71 1.11
N ALA A 67 0.82 -28.70 2.41
CA ALA A 67 0.48 -29.91 3.15
C ALA A 67 -0.78 -30.61 2.59
N LEU A 68 -1.83 -29.83 2.29
CA LEU A 68 -3.05 -30.33 1.65
C LEU A 68 -2.76 -30.91 0.26
N GLY A 69 -1.83 -30.32 -0.49
CA GLY A 69 -1.38 -30.83 -1.77
C GLY A 69 -0.77 -32.23 -1.70
N GLN A 70 -0.24 -32.65 -0.55
CA GLN A 70 0.31 -34.00 -0.37
C GLN A 70 -0.76 -35.04 -0.01
N VAL A 71 -1.87 -34.60 0.58
CA VAL A 71 -3.00 -35.47 0.96
C VAL A 71 -3.93 -35.69 -0.24
N LEU A 72 -4.01 -34.72 -1.14
CA LEU A 72 -4.83 -34.76 -2.33
C LEU A 72 -4.08 -35.42 -3.52
N GLY A 73 -4.81 -36.07 -4.42
CA GLY A 73 -4.26 -36.86 -5.52
C GLY A 73 -3.34 -36.11 -6.50
N ALA A 74 -2.75 -36.83 -7.45
CA ALA A 74 -1.69 -36.33 -8.34
C ALA A 74 -2.05 -35.03 -9.10
N GLU A 75 -3.31 -34.84 -9.49
CA GLU A 75 -3.77 -33.65 -10.22
C GLU A 75 -3.87 -32.41 -9.31
N THR A 76 -4.30 -32.61 -8.07
CA THR A 76 -4.45 -31.55 -7.06
C THR A 76 -3.14 -31.21 -6.38
N ARG A 77 -2.20 -32.16 -6.28
CA ARG A 77 -0.82 -31.92 -5.84
C ARG A 77 -0.11 -30.89 -6.72
N ALA A 78 -0.21 -31.04 -8.03
CA ALA A 78 0.41 -30.10 -8.97
C ALA A 78 -0.18 -28.69 -8.84
N ARG A 79 -1.51 -28.56 -8.75
CA ARG A 79 -2.18 -27.25 -8.59
C ARG A 79 -1.91 -26.61 -7.24
N ALA A 80 -1.94 -27.39 -6.15
CA ALA A 80 -1.69 -26.90 -4.80
C ALA A 80 -0.26 -26.36 -4.64
N THR A 81 0.73 -26.99 -5.29
CA THR A 81 2.13 -26.53 -5.25
C THR A 81 2.31 -25.19 -5.95
N VAL A 82 1.61 -24.96 -7.07
CA VAL A 82 1.62 -23.65 -7.76
C VAL A 82 0.99 -22.56 -6.89
N TRP A 83 -0.09 -22.88 -6.18
CA TRP A 83 -0.75 -21.93 -5.28
C TRP A 83 0.14 -21.60 -4.07
N ALA A 84 0.76 -22.62 -3.46
CA ALA A 84 1.66 -22.42 -2.33
C ALA A 84 2.86 -21.52 -2.69
N THR A 85 3.45 -21.72 -3.88
CA THR A 85 4.58 -20.90 -4.35
C THR A 85 4.15 -19.47 -4.70
N ALA A 86 2.96 -19.27 -5.26
CA ALA A 86 2.39 -17.94 -5.47
C ALA A 86 2.14 -17.20 -4.13
N MET A 87 1.64 -17.90 -3.10
CA MET A 87 1.43 -17.31 -1.78
C MET A 87 2.76 -16.99 -1.07
N MET A 88 3.77 -17.87 -1.21
CA MET A 88 5.12 -17.64 -0.66
C MET A 88 5.81 -16.43 -1.31
N THR A 89 5.74 -16.31 -2.63
CA THR A 89 6.31 -15.16 -3.35
C THR A 89 5.57 -13.86 -3.05
N GLY A 90 4.23 -13.92 -2.92
CA GLY A 90 3.42 -12.79 -2.44
C GLY A 90 3.80 -12.34 -1.03
N ALA A 91 4.03 -13.28 -0.11
CA ALA A 91 4.50 -12.98 1.25
C ALA A 91 5.90 -12.35 1.26
N LEU A 92 6.83 -12.87 0.45
CA LEU A 92 8.18 -12.31 0.30
C LEU A 92 8.15 -10.88 -0.25
N MET A 93 7.34 -10.63 -1.29
CA MET A 93 7.16 -9.28 -1.83
C MET A 93 6.49 -8.35 -0.82
N GLY A 94 5.50 -8.83 -0.07
CA GLY A 94 4.86 -8.07 1.01
C GLY A 94 5.86 -7.68 2.11
N ALA A 95 6.74 -8.61 2.51
CA ALA A 95 7.80 -8.34 3.48
C ALA A 95 8.82 -7.32 2.97
N LEU A 96 9.16 -7.38 1.67
CA LEU A 96 10.04 -6.41 1.04
C LEU A 96 9.40 -5.01 1.00
N ILE A 97 8.12 -4.91 0.65
CA ILE A 97 7.38 -3.64 0.68
C ILE A 97 7.31 -3.09 2.10
N TYR A 98 7.01 -3.92 3.09
CA TYR A 98 6.98 -3.53 4.50
C TYR A 98 8.27 -2.83 4.94
N LEU A 99 9.42 -3.34 4.48
CA LEU A 99 10.73 -2.78 4.79
C LEU A 99 11.02 -1.47 4.02
N LEU A 100 10.48 -1.32 2.82
CA LEU A 100 10.65 -0.12 1.98
C LEU A 100 9.70 1.04 2.32
N THR A 101 8.52 0.76 2.88
CA THR A 101 7.49 1.77 3.23
C THR A 101 8.03 2.94 4.05
N PRO A 102 8.74 2.76 5.18
CA PRO A 102 9.23 3.90 5.95
C PRO A 102 10.31 4.71 5.21
N LEU A 103 11.05 4.07 4.31
CA LEU A 103 12.09 4.70 3.51
C LEU A 103 11.48 5.61 2.43
N LEU A 104 10.37 5.17 1.81
CA LEU A 104 9.58 5.97 0.88
C LEU A 104 8.92 7.17 1.56
N ILE A 105 8.34 6.98 2.75
CA ILE A 105 7.69 8.07 3.50
C ILE A 105 8.72 9.17 3.85
N LYS A 106 9.92 8.77 4.30
CA LYS A 106 11.04 9.70 4.56
C LYS A 106 11.48 10.45 3.30
N ALA A 107 11.53 9.78 2.15
CA ALA A 107 11.89 10.43 0.89
C ALA A 107 10.84 11.44 0.42
N LEU A 108 9.55 11.19 0.69
CA LEU A 108 8.45 12.07 0.28
C LEU A 108 8.29 13.32 1.15
N LEU A 109 8.60 13.24 2.46
CA LEU A 109 8.47 14.37 3.39
C LEU A 109 9.58 15.43 3.21
N GLY A 110 10.68 15.09 2.55
CA GLY A 110 11.82 15.99 2.33
C GLY A 110 12.55 16.39 3.63
N PRO A 111 13.68 17.13 3.52
CA PRO A 111 14.50 17.52 4.68
C PRO A 111 13.81 18.44 5.71
N SER A 112 12.59 18.89 5.44
CA SER A 112 11.84 19.89 6.22
C SER A 112 11.02 19.29 7.35
N ALA A 113 10.94 17.96 7.46
CA ALA A 113 10.44 17.32 8.67
C ALA A 113 11.51 17.45 9.76
N THR A 114 11.41 18.52 10.54
CA THR A 114 12.27 18.79 11.68
C THR A 114 12.26 17.58 12.60
N PHE A 115 13.37 16.83 12.58
CA PHE A 115 13.64 15.69 13.42
C PHE A 115 13.50 16.10 14.87
N LEU A 116 12.39 15.73 15.53
CA LEU A 116 12.51 15.51 16.96
C LEU A 116 13.45 14.31 17.10
N PRO A 117 14.60 14.47 17.77
CA PRO A 117 15.51 13.35 17.98
C PRO A 117 14.69 12.23 18.62
N ALA A 118 14.94 11.01 18.16
CA ALA A 118 14.44 9.79 18.76
C ALA A 118 14.78 9.78 20.26
N ALA A 119 13.94 10.41 21.07
CA ALA A 119 14.06 10.47 22.51
C ALA A 119 13.26 9.32 23.10
N THR A 120 13.63 8.11 22.69
CA THR A 120 13.47 6.81 23.36
C THR A 120 13.77 5.74 22.31
N GLY A 121 14.58 4.75 22.67
CA GLY A 121 15.02 3.68 21.76
C GLY A 121 13.93 2.68 21.37
N SER A 122 12.76 3.13 20.90
CA SER A 122 11.82 2.26 20.19
C SER A 122 12.08 2.39 18.69
N ALA A 123 12.33 1.24 18.05
CA ALA A 123 12.53 1.10 16.62
C ALA A 123 11.20 1.26 15.86
N ASP A 124 10.50 2.37 16.06
CA ASP A 124 9.19 2.61 15.46
C ASP A 124 9.40 3.20 14.05
N PRO A 125 9.15 2.43 12.97
CA PRO A 125 9.40 2.88 11.61
C PRO A 125 8.44 4.00 11.16
N CYS A 126 7.45 4.34 11.98
CA CYS A 126 6.43 5.36 11.76
C CYS A 126 6.60 6.61 12.65
N ALA A 127 7.71 6.77 13.36
CA ALA A 127 8.00 7.99 14.14
C ALA A 127 8.55 9.07 13.20
N PHE A 128 7.67 9.98 12.77
CA PHE A 128 7.98 11.18 12.00
C PHE A 128 7.34 12.40 12.68
#